data_AF-A0A950FIG8-F1
#
_entry.id   AF-A0A950FIG8-F1
#
_cell.length_a   1.000
_cell.length_b   1.000
_cell.length_c   1.000
_cell.angle_alpha   90.00
_cell.angle_beta   90.00
_cell.angle_gamma   90.00
#
_symmetry.space_group_name_H-M   'P 1'
#
loop_
_entity.id
_entity.type
_entity.pdbx_description
1 polymer ?
#
loop_
_entity_poly.entity_id
_entity_poly.type
_entity_poly.pdbx_seq_one_letter_code
_entity_poly.pdbx_strand_id
1 'polypeptide(L)'
;MNKVSRSMWRIAAVLTAFVLPAISHAQVTDHSELTQFLNETANQGPPPPIGTKITMANWQQYKQFMPFGMVKLFEGQYQWKMPADVELDVGPARYGNLPKTWVEATER
;
A
#
# COMPACT_ATOMS: atom_id res chain seq x y z
N MET A 1 54.10 31.12 11.41
CA MET A 1 52.86 30.40 11.79
C MET A 1 51.86 30.38 10.61
N ASN A 2 52.19 29.54 9.64
CA ASN A 2 51.45 28.78 8.60
C ASN A 2 50.11 29.29 8.03
N LYS A 3 50.17 30.00 6.89
CA LYS A 3 49.05 30.26 5.95
C LYS A 3 48.29 28.98 5.51
N VAL A 4 48.95 27.83 5.55
CA VAL A 4 48.42 26.50 5.14
C VAL A 4 47.28 26.03 6.05
N SER A 5 47.31 26.36 7.35
CA SER A 5 46.31 25.93 8.34
C SER A 5 44.93 26.56 8.11
N ARG A 6 44.87 27.80 7.59
CA ARG A 6 43.60 28.48 7.28
C ARG A 6 42.95 27.96 5.99
N SER A 7 43.73 27.40 5.06
CA SER A 7 43.23 26.84 3.80
C SER A 7 42.62 25.45 3.99
N MET A 8 43.16 24.65 4.91
CA MET A 8 42.60 23.32 5.24
C MET A 8 41.21 23.40 5.90
N TRP A 9 40.93 24.46 6.66
CA TRP A 9 39.60 24.62 7.29
C TRP A 9 38.51 24.99 6.29
N ARG A 10 38.87 25.69 5.20
CA ARG A 10 37.93 26.04 4.12
C ARG A 10 37.58 24.86 3.22
N ILE A 11 38.51 23.94 3.00
CA ILE A 11 38.27 22.72 2.23
C ILE A 11 37.44 21.72 3.05
N ALA A 12 37.68 21.62 4.36
CA ALA A 12 36.86 20.82 5.28
C ALA A 12 35.41 21.34 5.36
N ALA A 13 35.19 22.66 5.30
CA ALA A 13 33.85 23.24 5.36
C ALA A 13 33.00 23.00 4.09
N VAL A 14 33.63 22.87 2.91
CA VAL A 14 32.92 22.65 1.64
C VAL A 14 32.51 21.18 1.46
N LEU A 15 33.29 20.23 1.99
CA LEU A 15 32.95 18.80 1.94
C LEU A 15 31.78 18.45 2.87
N THR A 16 31.64 19.12 4.02
CA THR A 16 30.50 18.91 4.94
C THR A 16 29.18 19.48 4.38
N ALA A 17 29.23 20.46 3.47
CA ALA A 17 28.05 21.07 2.87
C ALA A 17 27.42 20.21 1.74
N PHE A 18 28.14 19.23 1.18
CA PHE A 18 27.64 18.39 0.08
C PHE A 18 27.02 17.05 0.52
N VAL A 19 27.20 16.63 1.78
CA VAL A 19 26.65 15.36 2.30
C VAL A 19 25.26 15.53 2.93
N LEU A 20 24.84 16.77 3.23
CA LEU A 20 23.62 17.04 3.98
C LEU A 20 22.26 17.01 3.21
N PRO A 21 22.15 17.10 1.86
CA PRO A 21 20.84 16.97 1.24
C PRO A 21 20.32 15.52 1.21
N ALA A 22 21.18 14.51 1.40
CA ALA A 22 20.80 13.11 1.26
C ALA A 22 19.99 12.54 2.44
N ILE A 23 19.95 13.23 3.60
CA ILE A 23 19.25 12.77 4.81
C ILE A 23 17.81 13.33 4.87
N SER A 24 17.46 14.33 4.06
CA SER A 24 16.15 15.00 4.13
C SER A 24 15.04 14.34 3.31
N HIS A 25 15.34 13.30 2.53
CA HIS A 25 14.28 12.44 1.96
C HIS A 25 13.86 11.37 2.97
N ALA A 26 13.49 11.79 4.18
CA ALA A 26 12.64 10.97 5.03
C ALA A 26 11.39 10.67 4.21
N GLN A 27 11.08 9.39 4.02
CA GLN A 27 9.90 8.97 3.28
C GLN A 27 8.67 9.55 3.98
N VAL A 28 8.12 10.65 3.44
CA VAL A 28 6.79 11.11 3.83
C VAL A 28 5.86 10.02 3.30
N THR A 29 5.40 9.17 4.20
CA THR A 29 4.41 8.16 3.86
C THR A 29 3.09 8.87 3.62
N ASP A 30 2.75 9.07 2.36
CA ASP A 30 1.43 9.54 1.97
C ASP A 30 0.41 8.44 2.26
N HIS A 31 -0.49 8.71 3.21
CA HIS A 31 -1.55 7.79 3.61
C HIS A 31 -2.92 8.19 3.04
N SER A 32 -2.99 9.18 2.16
CA SER A 32 -4.26 9.67 1.60
C SER A 32 -5.07 8.56 0.92
N GLU A 33 -4.41 7.67 0.17
CA GLU A 33 -5.04 6.52 -0.48
C GLU A 33 -5.60 5.51 0.54
N LEU A 34 -4.87 5.27 1.64
CA LEU A 34 -5.33 4.41 2.72
C LEU A 34 -6.56 5.03 3.41
N THR A 35 -6.53 6.33 3.68
CA THR A 35 -7.66 7.05 4.27
C THR A 35 -8.88 7.02 3.34
N GLN A 36 -8.68 7.22 2.03
CA GLN A 36 -9.75 7.11 1.04
C GLN A 36 -10.34 5.71 1.01
N PHE A 37 -9.50 4.67 0.96
CA PHE A 37 -9.95 3.28 1.01
C PHE A 37 -10.78 3.01 2.26
N LEU A 38 -10.27 3.36 3.45
CA LEU A 38 -10.99 3.15 4.71
C LEU A 38 -12.34 3.87 4.71
N ASN A 39 -12.43 5.07 4.16
CA ASN A 39 -13.67 5.82 4.05
C ASN A 39 -14.67 5.15 3.09
N GLU A 40 -14.21 4.74 1.89
CA GLU A 40 -15.03 4.08 0.88
C GLU A 40 -15.52 2.69 1.33
N THR A 41 -14.73 1.97 2.13
CA THR A 41 -15.10 0.64 2.64
C THR A 41 -15.76 0.64 4.02
N ALA A 42 -15.76 1.77 4.74
CA ALA A 42 -16.36 1.86 6.08
C ALA A 42 -17.86 1.50 6.09
N ASN A 43 -18.55 1.76 4.98
CA ASN A 43 -19.98 1.52 4.82
C ASN A 43 -20.24 0.64 3.60
N GLN A 44 -19.66 -0.56 3.60
CA GLN A 44 -19.96 -1.58 2.59
C GLN A 44 -21.43 -2.01 2.70
N GLY A 45 -22.10 -2.11 1.56
CA GLY A 45 -23.41 -2.76 1.47
C GLY A 45 -23.33 -4.27 1.75
N PRO A 46 -24.45 -5.00 1.59
CA PRO A 46 -24.43 -6.46 1.67
C PRO A 46 -23.40 -7.06 0.71
N PRO A 47 -22.61 -8.06 1.14
CA PRO A 47 -21.59 -8.66 0.29
C PRO A 47 -22.21 -9.35 -0.93
N PRO A 48 -21.47 -9.48 -2.05
CA PRO A 48 -21.95 -10.18 -3.23
C PRO A 48 -22.36 -11.62 -2.91
N PRO A 49 -23.40 -12.17 -3.57
CA PRO A 49 -23.79 -13.56 -3.39
C PRO A 49 -22.64 -14.52 -3.68
N ILE A 50 -22.61 -15.64 -2.96
CA ILE A 50 -21.67 -16.74 -3.24
C ILE A 50 -21.91 -17.25 -4.68
N GLY A 51 -20.82 -17.48 -5.41
CA GLY A 51 -20.85 -17.86 -6.83
C GLY A 51 -20.85 -16.68 -7.79
N THR A 52 -20.85 -15.43 -7.29
CA THR A 52 -20.65 -14.24 -8.14
C THR A 52 -19.31 -14.31 -8.83
N LYS A 53 -19.30 -14.07 -10.15
CA LYS A 53 -18.09 -13.94 -10.96
C LYS A 53 -17.79 -12.48 -11.21
N ILE A 54 -16.71 -11.99 -10.64
CA ILE A 54 -16.20 -10.64 -10.90
C ILE A 54 -15.21 -10.70 -12.07
N THR A 55 -15.46 -9.91 -13.10
CA THR A 55 -14.74 -9.93 -14.38
C THR A 55 -14.33 -8.52 -14.79
N MET A 56 -13.55 -8.40 -15.87
CA MET A 56 -13.22 -7.09 -16.46
C MET A 56 -14.46 -6.25 -16.85
N ALA A 57 -15.61 -6.89 -17.10
CA ALA A 57 -16.82 -6.20 -17.51
C ALA A 57 -17.65 -5.63 -16.34
N ASN A 58 -17.51 -6.19 -15.13
CA ASN A 58 -18.40 -5.87 -14.01
C ASN A 58 -17.68 -5.45 -12.72
N TRP A 59 -16.34 -5.48 -12.66
CA TRP A 59 -15.56 -5.19 -11.45
C TRP A 59 -15.92 -3.86 -10.78
N GLN A 60 -16.29 -2.85 -11.56
CA GLN A 60 -16.66 -1.52 -11.07
C GLN A 60 -17.85 -1.57 -10.08
N GLN A 61 -18.78 -2.51 -10.27
CA GLN A 61 -19.93 -2.71 -9.39
C GLN A 61 -19.52 -3.24 -8.01
N TYR A 62 -18.37 -3.92 -7.95
CA TYR A 62 -17.86 -4.59 -6.77
C TYR A 62 -16.64 -3.89 -6.15
N LYS A 63 -16.27 -2.70 -6.66
CA LYS A 63 -15.08 -1.96 -6.21
C LYS A 63 -15.02 -1.76 -4.70
N GLN A 64 -16.18 -1.55 -4.06
CA GLN A 64 -16.30 -1.33 -2.62
C GLN A 64 -15.89 -2.56 -1.79
N PHE A 65 -15.91 -3.76 -2.38
CA PHE A 65 -15.52 -5.02 -1.74
C PHE A 65 -14.10 -5.45 -2.08
N MET A 66 -13.38 -4.65 -2.89
CA MET A 66 -12.03 -4.95 -3.33
C MET A 66 -11.01 -4.08 -2.60
N PRO A 67 -9.86 -4.65 -2.20
CA PRO A 67 -8.73 -3.85 -1.73
C PRO A 67 -8.30 -2.82 -2.78
N PHE A 68 -7.79 -1.68 -2.33
CA PHE A 68 -7.31 -0.62 -3.22
C PHE A 68 -6.36 -1.14 -4.33
N GLY A 69 -5.41 -2.02 -3.96
CA GLY A 69 -4.49 -2.61 -4.93
C GLY A 69 -5.18 -3.43 -6.02
N MET A 70 -6.27 -4.13 -5.70
CA MET A 70 -7.05 -4.87 -6.69
C MET A 70 -7.78 -3.91 -7.63
N VAL A 71 -8.37 -2.83 -7.10
CA VAL A 71 -9.01 -1.79 -7.92
C VAL A 71 -8.01 -1.22 -8.93
N LYS A 72 -6.80 -0.84 -8.49
CA LYS A 72 -5.75 -0.32 -9.37
C LYS A 72 -5.27 -1.32 -10.43
N LEU A 73 -5.28 -2.61 -10.11
CA LEU A 73 -4.96 -3.68 -11.04
C LEU A 73 -6.03 -3.82 -12.14
N PHE A 74 -7.32 -3.78 -11.76
CA PHE A 74 -8.44 -3.78 -12.70
C PHE A 74 -8.52 -2.49 -13.54
N GLU A 75 -8.13 -1.34 -12.97
CA GLU A 75 -7.98 -0.06 -13.70
C GLU A 75 -6.80 -0.06 -14.68
N GLY A 76 -5.88 -1.04 -14.59
CA GLY A 76 -4.70 -1.14 -15.43
C GLY A 76 -3.64 -0.06 -15.16
N GLN A 77 -3.61 0.50 -13.94
CA GLN A 77 -2.64 1.53 -13.53
C GLN A 77 -1.24 0.97 -13.31
N TYR A 78 -1.14 -0.32 -13.02
CA TYR A 78 0.14 -1.00 -12.84
C TYR A 78 0.74 -1.49 -14.16
N GLN A 79 2.06 -1.67 -14.16
CA GLN A 79 2.78 -2.28 -15.29
C GLN A 79 2.26 -3.69 -15.60
N TRP A 80 1.90 -4.44 -14.55
CA TRP A 80 1.21 -5.71 -14.70
C TRP A 80 -0.30 -5.49 -14.82
N LYS A 81 -0.89 -5.98 -15.90
CA LYS A 81 -2.31 -5.82 -16.22
C LYS A 81 -3.08 -7.12 -15.97
N MET A 82 -4.34 -6.98 -15.60
CA MET A 82 -5.28 -8.11 -15.61
C MET A 82 -5.48 -8.65 -17.03
N PRO A 83 -5.48 -9.98 -17.23
CA PRO A 83 -5.85 -10.56 -18.49
C PRO A 83 -7.36 -10.37 -18.75
N ALA A 84 -7.76 -10.37 -20.02
CA ALA A 84 -9.13 -10.03 -20.42
C ALA A 84 -10.17 -11.06 -19.93
N ASP A 85 -9.75 -12.30 -19.73
CA ASP A 85 -10.53 -13.46 -19.31
C ASP A 85 -10.47 -13.70 -17.79
N VAL A 86 -9.97 -12.74 -17.02
CA VAL A 86 -9.91 -12.87 -15.57
C VAL A 86 -11.31 -13.01 -14.96
N GLU A 87 -11.43 -13.99 -14.06
CA GLU A 87 -12.60 -14.18 -13.22
C GLU A 87 -12.16 -14.32 -11.77
N LEU A 88 -12.80 -13.55 -10.89
CA LEU A 88 -12.64 -13.64 -9.45
C LEU A 88 -13.95 -14.21 -8.88
N ASP A 89 -13.87 -15.47 -8.45
CA ASP A 89 -15.00 -16.22 -7.92
C ASP A 89 -15.24 -15.86 -6.45
N VAL A 90 -16.44 -15.38 -6.13
CA VAL A 90 -16.85 -15.09 -4.75
C VAL A 90 -17.23 -16.39 -4.06
N GLY A 91 -16.36 -16.88 -3.18
CA GLY A 91 -16.57 -18.08 -2.38
C GLY A 91 -17.25 -17.83 -1.02
N PRO A 92 -17.65 -18.91 -0.31
CA PRO A 92 -18.10 -18.80 1.07
C PRO A 92 -16.98 -18.26 1.98
N ALA A 93 -17.36 -17.47 2.98
CA ALA A 93 -16.44 -17.00 4.01
C ALA A 93 -15.80 -18.20 4.73
N ARG A 94 -14.47 -18.24 4.75
CA ARG A 94 -13.70 -19.28 5.43
C ARG A 94 -13.11 -18.70 6.71
N TYR A 95 -13.65 -19.10 7.84
CA TYR A 95 -13.02 -18.87 9.13
C TYR A 95 -11.90 -19.90 9.28
N GLY A 96 -10.65 -19.46 9.22
CA GLY A 96 -9.51 -20.35 9.38
C GLY A 96 -9.47 -20.96 10.79
N ASN A 97 -8.77 -22.09 10.92
CA ASN A 97 -8.38 -22.60 12.23
C ASN A 97 -7.33 -21.64 12.79
N LEU A 98 -7.73 -20.77 13.71
CA LEU A 98 -6.79 -19.97 14.48
C LEU A 98 -5.90 -20.92 15.30
N PRO A 99 -4.58 -20.67 15.38
CA PRO A 99 -3.71 -21.43 16.27
C PRO A 99 -4.27 -21.41 17.69
N LYS A 100 -4.25 -22.56 18.39
CA LYS A 100 -4.79 -22.68 19.76
C LYS A 100 -4.24 -21.60 20.69
N THR A 101 -2.94 -21.32 20.59
CA THR A 101 -2.25 -20.30 21.37
C THR A 101 -2.80 -18.90 21.16
N TRP A 102 -3.28 -18.58 19.96
CA TRP A 102 -3.93 -17.30 19.67
C TRP A 102 -5.31 -17.23 20.32
N VAL A 103 -6.10 -18.30 20.20
CA VAL A 103 -7.44 -18.38 20.80
C VAL A 103 -7.38 -18.28 22.33
N GLU A 104 -6.36 -18.88 22.95
CA GLU A 104 -6.15 -18.84 24.40
C GLU A 104 -5.65 -17.47 24.91
N ALA A 105 -4.98 -16.69 24.06
CA ALA A 105 -4.38 -15.40 24.41
C ALA A 105 -5.28 -14.18 24.12
N THR A 106 -6.36 -14.34 23.35
CA THR A 106 -7.33 -13.27 23.06
C THR A 106 -8.56 -13.35 23.98
N GLU A 107 -9.14 -12.20 24.33
CA GLU A 107 -10.35 -12.12 25.16
C GLU A 107 -11.53 -12.89 24.51
N ARG A 108 -12.33 -13.56 25.35
CA ARG A 108 -13.55 -14.27 24.93
C ARG A 108 -14.76 -13.35 24.88
#